data_AF-A0A6B0YJ93-F1
#
_entry.id   AF-A0A6B0YJ93-F1
#
_cell.length_a   1.000
_cell.length_b   1.000
_cell.length_c   1.000
_cell.angle_alpha   90.00
_cell.angle_beta   90.00
_cell.angle_gamma   90.00
#
_symmetry.space_group_name_H-M   'P 1'
#
loop_
_entity.id
_entity.type
_entity.pdbx_description
1 polymer ?
#
loop_
_entity_poly.entity_id
_entity_poly.type
_entity_poly.pdbx_seq_one_letter_code
_entity_poly.pdbx_strand_id
1 'polypeptide(L)'
;MDTEPTEVIVLGAIRQGKKNFGKIQKATNIKPDELEGILSRLEKLGHIMVVTKKSWFGARIEIMITDKGSNELDNRLFEARERWGQMQQLYQKKDKNGLKDMMDGNRSFLPMMMFFGIMDIMMFSMMFSMMGATMTDYVPAESVPEGFDTGDAGGDAGSDMGDVGVDNGFGGGDFDFGF
;
A
#
# COMPACT_ATOMS: atom_id res chain seq x y z
N MET A 1 -12.61 -15.73 -10.88
CA MET A 1 -12.52 -14.28 -11.07
C MET A 1 -11.32 -13.84 -10.28
N ASP A 2 -10.43 -13.06 -10.89
CA ASP A 2 -9.34 -12.48 -10.14
C ASP A 2 -9.87 -11.36 -9.25
N THR A 3 -9.48 -11.39 -7.97
CA THR A 3 -9.83 -10.34 -7.00
C THR A 3 -8.97 -9.12 -7.29
N GLU A 4 -9.60 -7.99 -7.58
CA GLU A 4 -8.89 -6.75 -7.90
C GLU A 4 -8.03 -6.28 -6.70
N PRO A 5 -6.85 -5.68 -6.92
CA PRO A 5 -5.97 -5.25 -5.83
C PRO A 5 -6.65 -4.36 -4.78
N THR A 6 -7.58 -3.49 -5.19
CA THR A 6 -8.36 -2.64 -4.29
C THR A 6 -9.35 -3.44 -3.42
N GLU A 7 -9.89 -4.55 -3.93
CA GLU A 7 -10.73 -5.47 -3.16
C GLU A 7 -9.90 -6.23 -2.12
N VAL A 8 -8.66 -6.60 -2.46
CA VAL A 8 -7.71 -7.22 -1.53
C VAL A 8 -7.38 -6.27 -0.38
N ILE A 9 -7.15 -4.98 -0.67
CA ILE A 9 -6.95 -3.93 0.35
C ILE A 9 -8.15 -3.86 1.31
N VAL A 10 -9.38 -3.89 0.79
CA VAL A 10 -10.60 -3.89 1.61
C VAL A 10 -10.70 -5.14 2.49
N LEU A 11 -10.43 -6.34 1.95
CA LEU A 11 -10.36 -7.57 2.74
C LEU A 11 -9.31 -7.47 3.86
N GLY A 12 -8.14 -6.90 3.55
CA GLY A 12 -7.09 -6.61 4.52
C GLY A 12 -7.56 -5.73 5.68
N ALA A 13 -8.20 -4.60 5.36
CA ALA A 13 -8.74 -3.70 6.37
C ALA A 13 -9.78 -4.40 7.26
N ILE A 14 -10.68 -5.20 6.69
CA ILE A 14 -11.69 -5.95 7.45
C ILE A 14 -11.03 -6.98 8.36
N ARG A 15 -10.03 -7.73 7.85
CA ARG A 15 -9.24 -8.69 8.65
C ARG A 15 -8.52 -8.02 9.82
N GLN A 16 -8.05 -6.78 9.64
CA GLN A 16 -7.45 -5.96 10.70
C GLN A 16 -8.49 -5.37 11.68
N GLY A 17 -9.77 -5.75 11.59
CA GLY A 17 -10.81 -5.36 12.52
C GLY A 17 -11.54 -4.07 12.19
N LYS A 18 -11.40 -3.54 10.97
CA LYS A 18 -12.26 -2.44 10.48
C LYS A 18 -13.64 -3.02 10.13
N LYS A 19 -14.55 -2.97 11.09
CA LYS A 19 -15.85 -3.68 11.04
C LYS A 19 -17.03 -2.86 10.50
N ASN A 20 -16.84 -1.62 10.06
CA ASN A 20 -17.94 -0.82 9.51
C ASN A 20 -17.46 0.05 8.36
N PHE A 21 -18.40 0.52 7.55
CA PHE A 21 -18.12 1.29 6.33
C PHE A 21 -17.15 2.44 6.57
N GLY A 22 -17.45 3.35 7.52
CA GLY A 22 -16.60 4.51 7.79
C GLY A 22 -15.19 4.15 8.28
N LYS A 23 -15.05 3.08 9.07
CA LYS A 23 -13.72 2.59 9.50
C LYS A 23 -12.92 1.98 8.36
N ILE A 24 -13.59 1.27 7.45
CA ILE A 24 -12.95 0.69 6.26
C ILE A 24 -12.54 1.82 5.33
N GLN A 25 -13.46 2.72 4.99
CA GLN A 25 -13.20 3.90 4.15
C GLN A 25 -12.02 4.71 4.67
N LYS A 26 -11.98 5.03 5.97
CA LYS A 26 -10.88 5.79 6.56
C LYS A 26 -9.55 5.03 6.48
N ALA A 27 -9.57 3.70 6.62
CA ALA A 27 -8.35 2.89 6.57
C ALA A 27 -7.82 2.70 5.15
N THR A 28 -8.70 2.65 4.14
CA THR A 28 -8.32 2.36 2.76
C THR A 28 -8.22 3.61 1.88
N ASN A 29 -8.75 4.74 2.34
CA ASN A 29 -8.88 6.00 1.57
C ASN A 29 -9.67 5.85 0.25
N ILE A 30 -10.52 4.82 0.13
CA ILE A 30 -11.35 4.58 -1.05
C ILE A 30 -12.58 5.49 -1.00
N LYS A 31 -13.01 6.01 -2.15
CA LYS A 31 -14.20 6.86 -2.25
C LYS A 31 -15.46 6.10 -1.82
N PRO A 32 -16.48 6.76 -1.23
CA PRO A 32 -17.66 6.07 -0.71
C PRO A 32 -18.39 5.19 -1.73
N ASP A 33 -18.63 5.70 -2.94
CA ASP A 33 -19.32 5.01 -4.03
C ASP A 33 -18.55 3.79 -4.54
N GLU A 34 -17.22 3.93 -4.68
CA GLU A 34 -16.34 2.81 -5.03
C GLU A 34 -16.32 1.74 -3.94
N LEU A 35 -16.22 2.15 -2.67
CA LEU A 35 -16.20 1.23 -1.54
C LEU A 35 -17.52 0.45 -1.42
N GLU A 36 -18.66 1.10 -1.64
CA GLU A 36 -19.96 0.43 -1.66
C GLU A 36 -20.01 -0.65 -2.74
N GLY A 37 -19.53 -0.34 -3.94
CA GLY A 37 -19.42 -1.29 -5.04
C GLY A 37 -18.53 -2.49 -4.69
N ILE A 38 -17.36 -2.25 -4.08
CA ILE A 38 -16.43 -3.30 -3.64
C ILE A 38 -17.09 -4.20 -2.58
N LEU A 39 -17.67 -3.62 -1.53
CA LEU A 39 -18.31 -4.38 -0.46
C LEU A 39 -19.46 -5.23 -0.99
N SER A 40 -20.28 -4.69 -1.90
CA SER A 40 -21.35 -5.46 -2.54
C SER A 40 -20.83 -6.67 -3.33
N ARG A 41 -19.72 -6.51 -4.07
CA ARG A 41 -19.11 -7.63 -4.81
C ARG A 41 -18.50 -8.66 -3.87
N LEU A 42 -17.75 -8.23 -2.85
CA LEU A 42 -17.15 -9.12 -1.86
C LEU A 42 -18.21 -9.94 -1.10
N GLU A 43 -19.36 -9.34 -0.78
CA GLU A 43 -20.47 -10.04 -0.14
C GLU A 43 -21.11 -11.06 -1.09
N LYS A 44 -21.38 -10.68 -2.35
CA LYS A 44 -21.90 -11.61 -3.37
C LYS A 44 -20.97 -12.79 -3.64
N LEU A 45 -19.66 -12.58 -3.55
CA LEU A 45 -18.65 -13.63 -3.67
C LEU A 45 -18.50 -14.47 -2.39
N GLY A 46 -19.15 -14.09 -1.29
CA GLY A 46 -19.05 -14.76 0.01
C GLY A 46 -17.71 -14.55 0.71
N HIS A 47 -16.95 -13.51 0.34
CA HIS A 47 -15.68 -13.15 0.99
C HIS A 47 -15.90 -12.37 2.28
N ILE A 48 -17.02 -11.68 2.38
CA ILE A 48 -17.45 -10.96 3.59
C ILE A 48 -18.91 -11.30 3.90
N MET A 49 -19.32 -10.98 5.12
CA MET A 49 -20.71 -11.05 5.56
C MET A 49 -21.07 -9.83 6.39
N VAL A 50 -22.31 -9.36 6.25
CA VAL A 50 -22.89 -8.30 7.06
C VAL A 50 -23.71 -8.91 8.19
N VAL A 51 -23.38 -8.57 9.44
CA VAL A 51 -24.10 -9.06 10.62
C VAL A 51 -24.66 -7.91 11.43
N THR A 52 -25.85 -8.12 11.99
CA THR A 52 -26.44 -7.19 12.96
C THR A 52 -26.23 -7.73 14.37
N LYS A 53 -25.47 -7.01 15.20
CA LYS A 53 -25.23 -7.35 16.61
C LYS A 53 -26.01 -6.44 17.53
N LYS A 54 -26.49 -7.00 18.64
CA LYS A 54 -27.09 -6.21 19.72
C LYS A 54 -25.98 -5.48 20.47
N SER A 55 -26.11 -4.17 20.59
CA SER A 55 -25.23 -3.30 21.36
C SER A 55 -26.05 -2.56 22.42
N TRP A 56 -25.40 -1.99 23.43
CA TRP A 56 -26.04 -1.24 24.51
C TRP A 56 -26.82 0.00 24.04
N PHE A 57 -26.47 0.54 22.86
CA PHE A 57 -27.19 1.65 22.20
C PHE A 57 -28.13 1.19 21.07
N GLY A 58 -28.46 -0.10 20.99
CA GLY A 58 -29.30 -0.66 19.93
C GLY A 58 -28.53 -1.57 18.96
N ALA A 59 -29.10 -1.81 17.78
CA ALA A 59 -28.49 -2.68 16.78
C ALA A 59 -27.26 -2.01 16.12
N ARG A 60 -26.17 -2.77 15.95
CA ARG A 60 -24.97 -2.35 15.22
C ARG A 60 -24.72 -3.28 14.05
N ILE A 61 -24.54 -2.72 12.87
CA ILE A 61 -24.11 -3.44 11.68
C ILE A 61 -22.58 -3.60 11.73
N GLU A 62 -22.10 -4.82 11.56
CA GLU A 62 -20.70 -5.15 11.42
C GLU A 62 -20.46 -5.92 10.12
N ILE A 63 -19.35 -5.59 9.45
CA ILE A 63 -18.82 -6.30 8.29
C ILE A 63 -17.70 -7.21 8.80
N MET A 64 -17.79 -8.49 8.49
CA MET A 64 -16.82 -9.50 8.90
C MET A 64 -16.29 -10.25 7.69
N ILE A 65 -15.00 -10.59 7.70
CA ILE A 65 -14.40 -11.44 6.69
C ILE A 65 -14.79 -12.89 6.95
N THR A 66 -15.03 -13.66 5.89
CA THR A 66 -15.29 -15.11 5.97
C THR A 66 -13.97 -15.89 5.86
N ASP A 67 -14.01 -17.20 6.11
CA ASP A 67 -12.85 -18.07 5.85
C ASP A 67 -12.46 -18.05 4.38
N LYS A 68 -13.45 -18.02 3.48
CA LYS A 68 -13.22 -17.90 2.03
C LYS A 68 -12.51 -16.59 1.69
N GLY A 69 -12.96 -15.47 2.24
CA GLY A 69 -12.32 -14.17 2.02
C GLY A 69 -10.92 -14.10 2.63
N SER A 70 -10.70 -14.75 3.77
CA SER A 70 -9.37 -14.83 4.40
C SER A 70 -8.39 -15.63 3.53
N ASN A 71 -8.81 -16.78 3.01
CA ASN A 71 -8.00 -17.60 2.12
C ASN A 71 -7.68 -16.87 0.79
N GLU A 72 -8.67 -16.18 0.20
CA GLU A 72 -8.44 -15.37 -1.00
C GLU A 72 -7.42 -14.26 -0.73
N LEU A 73 -7.55 -13.55 0.40
CA LEU A 73 -6.58 -12.55 0.81
C LEU A 73 -5.17 -13.15 0.94
N ASP A 74 -5.01 -14.29 1.63
CA ASP A 74 -3.70 -14.92 1.79
C ASP A 74 -3.07 -15.36 0.46
N ASN A 75 -3.86 -15.89 -0.47
CA ASN A 75 -3.41 -16.24 -1.81
C ASN A 75 -2.89 -15.00 -2.56
N ARG A 76 -3.63 -13.88 -2.50
CA ARG A 76 -3.22 -12.63 -3.17
C ARG A 76 -1.98 -12.01 -2.54
N LEU A 77 -1.83 -12.11 -1.22
CA LEU A 77 -0.60 -11.66 -0.55
C LEU A 77 0.59 -12.56 -0.88
N PHE A 78 0.39 -13.85 -1.12
CA PHE A 78 1.44 -14.74 -1.60
C PHE A 78 1.88 -14.37 -3.02
N GLU A 79 0.94 -14.19 -3.96
CA GLU A 79 1.22 -13.74 -5.33
C GLU A 79 1.96 -12.39 -5.34
N ALA A 80 1.57 -11.46 -4.47
CA ALA A 80 2.22 -10.17 -4.35
C ALA A 80 3.67 -10.28 -3.86
N ARG A 81 3.96 -11.17 -2.90
CA ARG A 81 5.33 -11.42 -2.43
C ARG A 81 6.21 -12.04 -3.50
N GLU A 82 5.68 -12.99 -4.27
CA GLU A 82 6.40 -13.59 -5.41
C GLU A 82 6.76 -12.54 -6.47
N ARG A 83 5.80 -11.68 -6.83
CA ARG A 83 6.02 -10.58 -7.78
C ARG A 83 7.07 -9.59 -7.27
N TRP A 84 7.04 -9.27 -5.98
CA TRP A 84 8.09 -8.44 -5.34
C TRP A 84 9.46 -9.10 -5.39
N GLY A 85 9.54 -10.39 -5.08
CA GLY A 85 10.78 -11.17 -5.19
C GLY A 85 11.37 -11.18 -6.60
N GLN A 86 10.53 -11.23 -7.63
CA GLN A 86 10.97 -11.12 -9.02
C GLN A 86 11.54 -9.72 -9.33
N MET A 87 10.91 -8.65 -8.87
CA MET A 87 11.45 -7.29 -8.99
C MET A 87 12.82 -7.15 -8.30
N GLN A 88 12.98 -7.73 -7.11
CA GLN A 88 14.26 -7.77 -6.40
C GLN A 88 15.35 -8.46 -7.21
N GLN A 89 15.05 -9.61 -7.82
CA GLN A 89 16.00 -10.34 -8.65
C GLN A 89 16.42 -9.54 -9.89
N LEU A 90 15.48 -8.86 -10.55
CA LEU A 90 15.77 -8.01 -11.71
C LEU A 90 16.66 -6.83 -11.32
N TYR A 91 16.39 -6.19 -10.19
CA TYR A 91 17.24 -5.15 -9.62
C TYR A 91 18.65 -5.65 -9.29
N GLN A 92 18.78 -6.79 -8.62
CA GLN A 92 20.09 -7.40 -8.30
C GLN A 92 20.91 -7.71 -9.56
N LYS A 93 20.25 -8.14 -10.63
CA LYS A 93 20.86 -8.38 -11.95
C LYS A 93 21.18 -7.10 -12.73
N LYS A 94 20.77 -5.93 -12.22
CA LYS A 94 20.82 -4.64 -12.91
C LYS A 94 20.09 -4.65 -14.25
N ASP A 95 19.08 -5.51 -14.39
CA ASP A 95 18.25 -5.61 -15.60
C ASP A 95 17.18 -4.52 -15.59
N LYS A 96 17.54 -3.35 -16.12
CA LYS A 96 16.67 -2.17 -16.15
C LYS A 96 15.39 -2.39 -16.96
N ASN A 97 15.51 -3.05 -18.10
CA ASN A 97 14.38 -3.24 -19.01
C ASN A 97 13.40 -4.25 -18.42
N GLY A 98 13.89 -5.38 -17.92
CA GLY A 98 13.05 -6.36 -17.24
C GLY A 98 12.38 -5.78 -15.99
N LEU A 99 13.11 -4.97 -15.20
CA LEU A 99 12.53 -4.30 -14.03
C LEU A 99 11.43 -3.30 -14.42
N LYS A 100 11.65 -2.52 -15.49
CA LYS A 100 10.66 -1.59 -16.03
C LYS A 100 9.40 -2.31 -16.50
N ASP A 101 9.54 -3.35 -17.31
CA ASP A 101 8.43 -4.14 -17.82
C ASP A 101 7.63 -4.78 -16.67
N MET A 102 8.35 -5.29 -15.66
CA MET A 102 7.72 -5.86 -14.46
C MET A 102 6.96 -4.80 -13.67
N MET A 103 7.50 -3.60 -13.45
CA MET A 103 6.77 -2.53 -12.76
C MET A 103 5.55 -2.05 -13.56
N ASP A 104 5.71 -1.83 -14.87
CA ASP A 104 4.65 -1.37 -15.76
C ASP A 104 3.49 -2.37 -15.81
N GLY A 105 3.77 -3.67 -15.86
CA GLY A 105 2.76 -4.74 -15.83
C GLY A 105 2.09 -4.95 -14.46
N ASN A 106 2.61 -4.36 -13.38
CA ASN A 106 2.13 -4.57 -12.01
C ASN A 106 1.64 -3.29 -11.33
N ARG A 107 1.41 -2.20 -12.06
CA ARG A 107 1.04 -0.89 -11.49
C ARG A 107 -0.08 -0.94 -10.46
N SER A 108 -1.16 -1.67 -10.73
CA SER A 108 -2.29 -1.81 -9.79
C SER A 108 -1.96 -2.59 -8.52
N PHE A 109 -0.91 -3.43 -8.54
CA PHE A 109 -0.45 -4.19 -7.39
C PHE A 109 0.47 -3.37 -6.47
N LEU A 110 1.10 -2.28 -6.96
CA LEU A 110 2.05 -1.50 -6.16
C LEU A 110 1.38 -0.83 -4.94
N PRO A 111 0.23 -0.13 -5.07
CA PRO A 111 -0.48 0.40 -3.90
C PRO A 111 -0.90 -0.69 -2.92
N MET A 112 -1.27 -1.88 -3.42
CA MET A 112 -1.61 -3.02 -2.58
C MET A 112 -0.39 -3.54 -1.80
N MET A 113 0.75 -3.75 -2.46
CA MET A 113 1.99 -4.17 -1.80
C MET A 113 2.43 -3.17 -0.73
N MET A 114 2.27 -1.87 -1.00
CA MET A 114 2.55 -0.80 -0.05
C MET A 114 1.60 -0.84 1.15
N PHE A 115 0.28 -0.96 0.93
CA PHE A 115 -0.72 -1.08 1.98
C PHE A 115 -0.45 -2.24 2.95
N PHE A 116 0.05 -3.37 2.43
CA PHE A 116 0.37 -4.54 3.23
C PHE A 116 1.82 -4.59 3.72
N GLY A 117 2.66 -3.60 3.40
CA GLY A 117 4.07 -3.59 3.78
C GLY A 117 4.89 -4.74 3.17
N ILE A 118 4.47 -5.27 2.03
CA ILE A 118 5.23 -6.29 1.27
C ILE A 118 6.48 -5.67 0.64
N MET A 119 6.34 -4.42 0.21
CA MET A 119 7.36 -3.64 -0.47
C MET A 119 8.19 -2.82 0.53
N ASP A 120 9.52 -2.93 0.45
CA ASP A 120 10.45 -2.03 1.14
C ASP A 120 10.57 -0.74 0.34
N ILE A 121 10.18 0.39 0.95
CA ILE A 121 10.10 1.68 0.26
C ILE A 121 11.49 2.17 -0.14
N MET A 122 12.53 1.98 0.69
CA MET A 122 13.89 2.41 0.35
C MET A 122 14.43 1.64 -0.86
N MET A 123 14.23 0.33 -0.90
CA MET A 123 14.62 -0.49 -2.04
C MET A 123 13.81 -0.15 -3.29
N PHE A 124 12.52 0.14 -3.12
CA PHE A 124 11.67 0.60 -4.22
C PHE A 124 12.15 1.94 -4.80
N SER A 125 12.54 2.90 -3.96
CA SER A 125 13.15 4.16 -4.41
C SER A 125 14.47 3.93 -5.17
N MET A 126 15.32 3.01 -4.70
CA MET A 126 16.55 2.64 -5.42
C MET A 126 16.26 2.00 -6.79
N MET A 127 15.20 1.19 -6.89
CA MET A 127 14.76 0.61 -8.16
C MET A 127 14.33 1.70 -9.16
N PHE A 128 13.63 2.75 -8.72
CA PHE A 128 13.29 3.89 -9.58
C PHE A 128 14.50 4.67 -10.06
N SER A 129 15.43 4.98 -9.16
CA SER A 129 16.70 5.61 -9.52
C SER A 129 17.45 4.81 -10.59
N MET A 130 17.48 3.47 -10.47
CA MET A 130 18.07 2.60 -11.48
C MET A 130 17.39 2.71 -12.86
N MET A 131 16.07 2.83 -12.89
CA MET A 131 15.29 2.98 -14.13
C MET A 131 15.30 4.40 -14.70
N GLY A 132 15.78 5.40 -13.94
CA GLY A 132 15.68 6.81 -14.33
C GLY A 132 14.23 7.31 -14.36
N ALA A 133 13.37 6.77 -13.50
CA ALA A 133 11.97 7.17 -13.35
C ALA A 133 11.71 7.71 -11.93
N THR A 134 10.54 8.31 -11.70
CA THR A 134 10.13 8.80 -10.39
C THR A 134 9.08 7.87 -9.76
N MET A 135 8.97 7.85 -8.43
CA MET A 135 7.93 7.06 -7.74
C MET A 135 6.51 7.46 -8.17
N THR A 136 6.30 8.75 -8.42
CA THR A 136 5.01 9.34 -8.84
C THR A 136 4.55 8.88 -10.21
N ASP A 137 5.44 8.33 -11.05
CA ASP A 137 5.06 7.75 -12.35
C ASP A 137 4.26 6.43 -12.19
N TYR A 138 4.32 5.82 -11.00
CA TYR A 138 3.79 4.47 -10.73
C TYR A 138 2.87 4.40 -9.53
N VAL A 139 3.01 5.32 -8.57
CA VAL A 139 2.24 5.35 -7.32
C VAL A 139 1.64 6.74 -7.13
N PRO A 140 0.33 6.86 -6.86
CA PRO A 140 -0.30 8.15 -6.55
C PRO A 140 0.37 8.83 -5.36
N ALA A 141 0.59 10.13 -5.44
CA ALA A 141 1.29 10.89 -4.40
C ALA A 141 0.61 10.75 -3.02
N GLU A 142 -0.71 10.60 -2.99
CA GLU A 142 -1.49 10.46 -1.77
C GLU A 142 -1.31 9.10 -1.08
N SER A 143 -0.73 8.13 -1.78
CA SER A 143 -0.43 6.80 -1.23
C SER A 143 1.02 6.66 -0.75
N VAL A 144 1.88 7.64 -1.05
CA VAL A 144 3.25 7.66 -0.55
C VAL A 144 3.24 8.10 0.92
N PRO A 145 3.89 7.37 1.84
CA PRO A 145 3.95 7.77 3.25
C PRO A 145 4.61 9.13 3.45
N GLU A 146 4.09 9.92 4.40
CA GLU A 146 4.65 11.20 4.79
C GLU A 146 6.13 11.05 5.20
N GLY A 147 7.00 11.92 4.68
CA GLY A 147 8.45 11.91 4.94
C GLY A 147 9.28 11.16 3.89
N PHE A 148 8.67 10.53 2.89
CA PHE A 148 9.38 10.06 1.70
C PHE A 148 9.43 11.14 0.63
N ASP A 149 10.65 11.60 0.32
CA ASP A 149 10.86 12.56 -0.75
C ASP A 149 10.63 11.89 -2.11
N THR A 150 9.59 12.34 -2.79
CA THR A 150 9.24 11.91 -4.16
C THR A 150 9.86 12.84 -5.21
N GLY A 151 10.57 13.87 -4.77
CA GLY A 151 11.20 14.89 -5.58
C GLY A 151 12.62 14.51 -6.04
N ASP A 152 12.76 14.36 -7.35
CA ASP A 152 13.97 14.65 -8.11
C ASP A 152 15.29 13.95 -7.69
N ALA A 153 15.41 12.68 -8.04
CA ALA A 153 16.73 12.06 -8.27
C ALA A 153 17.30 12.40 -9.68
N GLY A 154 16.90 13.56 -10.25
CA GLY A 154 17.27 14.05 -11.57
C GLY A 154 17.99 15.40 -11.59
N GLY A 155 18.37 15.94 -10.43
CA GLY A 155 19.15 17.17 -10.29
C GLY A 155 20.65 16.93 -10.35
N ASP A 156 21.23 17.09 -11.53
CA ASP A 156 22.61 17.52 -11.82
C ASP A 156 23.75 16.94 -10.93
N ALA A 157 24.33 15.82 -11.38
CA ALA A 157 25.67 15.41 -10.97
C ALA A 157 26.71 16.36 -11.61
N GLY A 158 26.82 17.58 -11.08
CA GLY A 158 27.51 18.63 -11.81
C GLY A 158 27.75 19.97 -11.11
N SER A 159 28.00 20.05 -9.80
CA SER A 159 28.84 21.15 -9.28
C SER A 159 29.46 20.89 -7.91
N ASP A 160 30.77 21.02 -7.90
CA ASP A 160 31.65 21.12 -6.75
C ASP A 160 31.43 22.47 -6.04
N MET A 161 31.03 22.44 -4.77
CA MET A 161 31.15 23.50 -3.76
C MET A 161 30.69 22.86 -2.45
N GLY A 162 31.57 22.53 -1.51
CA GLY A 162 32.28 23.52 -0.71
C GLY A 162 31.54 23.63 0.62
N ASP A 163 32.19 23.15 1.68
CA ASP A 163 31.90 23.32 3.09
C ASP A 163 30.88 24.43 3.44
N VAL A 164 29.71 24.03 3.97
CA VAL A 164 28.88 24.91 4.79
C VAL A 164 28.32 24.10 5.95
N GLY A 165 29.03 24.12 7.08
CA GLY A 165 28.45 23.77 8.37
C GLY A 165 27.43 24.83 8.81
N VAL A 166 26.22 24.38 9.17
CA VAL A 166 25.25 25.07 10.05
C VAL A 166 24.48 23.95 10.75
N ASP A 167 24.93 23.57 11.94
CA ASP A 167 24.43 23.99 13.26
C ASP A 167 23.01 23.51 13.57
N ASN A 168 22.95 22.84 14.73
CA ASN A 168 21.78 22.30 15.38
C ASN A 168 20.78 23.41 15.69
N GLY A 169 19.49 23.13 15.47
CA GLY A 169 18.47 23.82 16.27
C GLY A 169 17.05 23.74 15.76
N PHE A 170 16.37 22.61 15.94
CA PHE A 170 14.93 22.52 16.26
C PHE A 170 14.71 21.09 16.82
N GLY A 171 14.36 20.81 18.07
CA GLY A 171 13.71 21.63 19.09
C GLY A 171 12.38 20.97 19.47
N GLY A 172 12.42 19.94 20.33
CA GLY A 172 11.33 19.54 21.24
C GLY A 172 10.14 18.79 20.63
N GLY A 173 10.05 17.50 20.94
CA GLY A 173 8.89 16.66 20.63
C GLY A 173 9.08 15.27 21.22
N ASP A 174 8.87 15.16 22.52
CA ASP A 174 9.03 13.93 23.30
C ASP A 174 7.97 12.90 22.87
N PHE A 175 8.36 11.90 22.08
CA PHE A 175 7.52 10.74 21.79
C PHE A 175 7.99 9.55 22.63
N ASP A 176 7.36 9.42 23.79
CA ASP A 176 7.45 8.29 24.70
C ASP A 176 6.69 7.09 24.10
N PHE A 177 7.41 6.05 23.68
CA PHE A 177 6.84 4.76 23.29
C PHE A 177 6.94 3.81 24.49
N GLY A 178 5.88 3.80 25.31
CA GLY A 178 5.64 2.79 26.34
C GLY A 178 4.93 1.56 25.77
N PHE A 179 5.45 0.38 26.17
CA PHE A 179 5.09 -0.99 25.81
C PHE A 179 3.59 -1.34 25.76
#